data_AF-A0A9D4R1G8-F1
#
_entry.id   AF-A0A9D4R1G8-F1
#
_cell.length_a   1.000
_cell.length_b   1.000
_cell.length_c   1.000
_cell.angle_alpha   90.00
_cell.angle_beta   90.00
_cell.angle_gamma   90.00
#
_symmetry.space_group_name_H-M   'P 1'
#
loop_
_entity.id
_entity.type
_entity.pdbx_description
1 polymer ?
#
loop_
_entity_poly.entity_id
_entity_poly.type
_entity_poly.pdbx_seq_one_letter_code
_entity_poly.pdbx_strand_id
1 'polypeptide(L)'
;MPTVSSNSNCGNVNGTYTCYESIPAEFPSDATQVELDCIDPMSITNETFCGGVWKNITYLRLFWKLHTTNILRGGILTGLKNLTALHINILSLKTLDTGVFDGLENLTILNLDDCWQLNFDCLLYIMSNKDVLHNLHSLSLRKTSSENNYDVMLGERFWKMFQRPVLSLDISKMKVNAYDMQIF
;
A
#
# COMPACT_ATOMS: atom_id res chain seq x y z
N MET A 1 3.12 -37.93 15.38
CA MET A 1 3.39 -36.61 16.01
C MET A 1 3.90 -35.67 14.93
N PRO A 2 3.21 -34.58 14.63
CA PRO A 2 3.87 -33.37 14.13
C PRO A 2 3.94 -32.37 15.28
N THR A 3 5.16 -31.97 15.61
CA THR A 3 5.48 -30.86 16.50
C THR A 3 5.00 -29.56 15.85
N VAL A 4 3.83 -29.07 16.24
CA VAL A 4 3.43 -27.68 15.99
C VAL A 4 4.15 -26.85 17.05
N SER A 5 5.27 -26.24 16.67
CA SER A 5 5.89 -25.20 17.48
C SER A 5 4.94 -24.00 17.53
N SER A 6 4.17 -23.91 18.60
CA SER A 6 3.28 -22.81 18.95
C SER A 6 4.08 -21.57 19.33
N ASN A 7 4.68 -20.91 18.34
CA ASN A 7 5.28 -19.57 18.42
C ASN A 7 5.17 -18.90 17.03
N SER A 8 4.01 -19.01 16.39
CA SER A 8 3.82 -18.40 15.08
C SER A 8 3.49 -16.91 15.25
N ASN A 9 4.50 -16.06 15.10
CA ASN A 9 4.39 -14.59 15.02
C ASN A 9 3.43 -14.10 13.91
N CYS A 10 2.97 -15.02 13.06
CA CYS A 10 1.91 -14.83 12.08
C CYS A 10 0.82 -15.90 12.23
N GLY A 11 -0.44 -15.47 12.23
CA GLY A 11 -1.60 -16.35 12.13
C GLY A 11 -2.08 -16.49 10.69
N ASN A 12 -2.59 -17.67 10.31
CA ASN A 12 -3.27 -17.85 9.03
C ASN A 12 -4.78 -17.83 9.24
N VAL A 13 -5.48 -16.93 8.55
CA VAL A 13 -6.94 -16.86 8.52
C VAL A 13 -7.37 -16.85 7.06
N ASN A 14 -8.09 -17.90 6.64
CA ASN A 14 -8.59 -18.06 5.26
C ASN A 14 -7.51 -17.86 4.17
N GLY A 15 -6.28 -18.35 4.40
CA GLY A 15 -5.18 -18.22 3.44
C GLY A 15 -4.41 -16.91 3.51
N THR A 16 -4.80 -15.98 4.39
CA THR A 16 -4.06 -14.74 4.66
C THR A 16 -3.18 -14.91 5.88
N TYR A 17 -1.88 -14.63 5.74
CA TYR A 17 -0.92 -14.66 6.83
C TYR A 17 -0.79 -13.26 7.45
N THR A 18 -1.32 -13.06 8.65
CA THR A 18 -1.22 -11.80 9.38
C THR A 18 -0.15 -11.90 10.45
N CYS A 19 0.87 -11.05 10.36
CA CYS A 19 2.04 -11.00 11.22
C CYS A 19 2.02 -9.76 12.11
N TYR A 20 2.34 -9.91 13.41
CA TYR A 20 2.24 -8.82 14.39
C TYR A 20 3.58 -8.45 15.05
N GLU A 21 4.49 -9.40 15.23
CA GLU A 21 5.76 -9.17 15.93
C GLU A 21 6.95 -9.16 14.98
N SER A 22 7.01 -10.14 14.08
CA SER A 22 8.09 -10.28 13.11
C SER A 22 7.62 -10.98 11.84
N ILE A 23 8.41 -10.81 10.78
CA ILE A 23 8.24 -11.53 9.52
C ILE A 23 8.99 -12.87 9.64
N PRO A 24 8.38 -14.01 9.30
CA PRO A 24 9.05 -15.30 9.35
C PRO A 24 10.10 -15.40 8.25
N ALA A 25 11.11 -16.24 8.45
CA ALA A 25 12.14 -16.46 7.44
C ALA A 25 11.57 -17.07 6.14
N GLU A 26 10.48 -17.84 6.26
CA GLU A 26 9.78 -18.46 5.14
C GLU A 26 8.26 -18.44 5.40
N PHE A 27 7.49 -18.18 4.34
CA PHE A 27 6.06 -18.45 4.29
C PHE A 27 5.82 -19.82 3.66
N PRO A 28 4.71 -20.49 3.97
CA PRO A 28 4.29 -21.70 3.25
C PRO A 28 4.25 -21.48 1.74
N SER A 29 4.54 -22.52 0.95
CA SER A 29 4.71 -22.39 -0.50
C SER A 29 3.47 -21.91 -1.25
N ASP A 30 2.30 -22.12 -0.65
CA ASP A 30 0.98 -21.70 -1.15
C ASP A 30 0.54 -20.33 -0.62
N ALA A 31 1.34 -19.69 0.26
CA ALA A 31 1.07 -18.35 0.74
C ALA A 31 1.09 -17.36 -0.43
N THR A 32 -0.01 -16.63 -0.60
CA THR A 32 -0.17 -15.60 -1.62
C THR A 32 -0.57 -14.25 -1.03
N GLN A 33 -1.03 -14.23 0.22
CA GLN A 33 -1.58 -13.06 0.88
C GLN A 33 -0.91 -12.88 2.24
N VAL A 34 -0.31 -11.71 2.46
CA VAL A 34 0.37 -11.36 3.71
C VAL A 34 -0.12 -10.01 4.20
N GLU A 35 -0.36 -9.92 5.51
CA GLU A 35 -0.64 -8.66 6.19
C GLU A 35 0.40 -8.45 7.30
N LEU A 36 1.01 -7.28 7.31
CA LEU A 36 1.90 -6.84 8.38
C LEU A 36 1.14 -5.82 9.21
N ASP A 37 0.76 -6.21 10.43
CA ASP A 37 -0.04 -5.39 11.35
C ASP A 37 0.83 -4.97 12.54
N CYS A 38 1.18 -3.68 12.57
CA CYS A 38 1.91 -3.05 13.66
C CYS A 38 3.24 -3.74 14.04
N ILE A 39 3.88 -4.44 13.10
CA ILE A 39 5.26 -4.95 13.26
C ILE A 39 6.20 -3.80 13.62
N ASP A 40 7.23 -4.05 14.42
CA ASP A 40 8.24 -3.03 14.73
C ASP A 40 8.77 -2.37 13.44
N PRO A 41 8.54 -1.06 13.22
CA PRO A 41 9.03 -0.34 12.05
C PRO A 41 10.54 -0.44 11.84
N MET A 42 11.31 -0.60 12.93
CA MET A 42 12.76 -0.77 12.86
C MET A 42 13.18 -2.12 12.26
N SER A 43 12.27 -3.09 12.22
CA SER A 43 12.48 -4.39 11.56
C SER A 43 12.23 -4.33 10.04
N ILE A 44 11.68 -3.22 9.54
CA ILE A 44 11.47 -3.01 8.10
C ILE A 44 12.64 -2.23 7.50
N THR A 45 13.44 -2.92 6.70
CA THR A 45 14.60 -2.39 5.97
C THR A 45 14.38 -2.51 4.47
N ASN A 46 15.22 -1.86 3.66
CA ASN A 46 15.22 -1.98 2.19
C ASN A 46 15.39 -3.43 1.69
N GLU A 47 15.87 -4.34 2.52
CA GLU A 47 16.05 -5.75 2.18
C GLU A 47 14.86 -6.63 2.60
N THR A 48 13.96 -6.11 3.43
CA THR A 48 12.83 -6.88 3.99
C THR A 48 12.06 -7.61 2.90
N PHE A 49 11.81 -6.97 1.76
CA PHE A 49 11.00 -7.52 0.66
C PHE A 49 11.81 -8.12 -0.50
N CYS A 50 13.14 -8.20 -0.39
CA CYS A 50 14.03 -8.69 -1.46
C CYS A 50 14.26 -10.22 -1.43
N GLY A 51 13.88 -10.89 -0.34
CA GLY A 51 14.08 -12.33 -0.16
C GLY A 51 13.12 -13.22 -0.93
N GLY A 52 13.53 -14.46 -1.21
CA GLY A 52 12.70 -15.46 -1.90
C GLY A 52 11.40 -15.83 -1.18
N VAL A 53 11.29 -15.49 0.10
CA VAL A 53 10.06 -15.63 0.91
C VAL A 53 8.86 -14.87 0.30
N TRP A 54 9.10 -13.80 -0.46
CA TRP A 54 8.04 -12.99 -1.08
C TRP A 54 7.64 -13.43 -2.48
N LYS A 55 8.32 -14.42 -3.06
CA LYS A 55 8.20 -14.75 -4.49
C LYS A 55 6.78 -15.12 -4.93
N ASN A 56 5.94 -15.65 -4.04
CA ASN A 56 4.57 -16.06 -4.36
C ASN A 56 3.51 -15.06 -3.87
N ILE A 57 3.92 -13.98 -3.20
CA ILE A 57 3.00 -13.03 -2.61
C ILE A 57 2.44 -12.11 -3.70
N THR A 58 1.12 -12.13 -3.83
CA THR A 58 0.35 -11.34 -4.80
C THR A 58 -0.49 -10.26 -4.12
N TYR A 59 -0.75 -10.41 -2.82
CA TYR A 59 -1.40 -9.41 -1.97
C TYR A 59 -0.55 -9.11 -0.74
N LEU A 60 -0.32 -7.81 -0.49
CA LEU A 60 0.35 -7.31 0.69
C LEU A 60 -0.48 -6.20 1.33
N ARG A 61 -0.75 -6.33 2.62
CA ARG A 61 -1.24 -5.23 3.46
C ARG A 61 -0.17 -4.76 4.43
N LEU A 62 -0.01 -3.45 4.50
CA LEU A 62 0.86 -2.74 5.43
C LEU A 62 -0.03 -1.89 6.35
N PHE A 63 -0.13 -2.23 7.63
CA PHE A 63 -1.00 -1.53 8.56
C PHE A 63 -0.28 -1.08 9.83
N TRP A 64 -0.35 0.22 10.12
CA TRP A 64 0.25 0.82 11.32
C TRP A 64 -0.62 1.93 11.89
N LYS A 65 -0.83 1.88 13.22
CA LYS A 65 -1.63 2.88 13.96
C LYS A 65 -0.82 4.06 14.52
N LEU A 66 0.44 3.82 14.91
CA LEU A 66 1.26 4.79 15.65
C LEU A 66 2.09 5.67 14.70
N HIS A 67 2.82 6.63 15.27
CA HIS A 67 3.76 7.50 14.55
C HIS A 67 4.95 6.71 14.00
N THR A 68 4.74 6.06 12.86
CA THR A 68 5.78 5.30 12.16
C THR A 68 6.30 6.16 11.04
N THR A 69 7.41 6.84 11.31
CA THR A 69 8.12 7.54 10.24
C THR A 69 8.97 6.52 9.48
N ASN A 70 9.06 6.70 8.15
CA ASN A 70 10.14 6.13 7.35
C ASN A 70 10.08 4.62 7.01
N ILE A 71 8.91 3.98 7.07
CA ILE A 71 8.73 2.59 6.57
C ILE A 71 8.78 2.58 5.03
N LEU A 72 8.10 3.53 4.39
CA LEU A 72 7.87 3.58 2.94
C LEU A 72 8.94 4.39 2.20
N ARG A 73 10.19 3.92 2.27
CA ARG A 73 11.34 4.51 1.56
C ARG A 73 11.37 4.12 0.08
N GLY A 74 12.06 4.91 -0.73
CA GLY A 74 12.32 4.58 -2.14
C GLY A 74 12.95 3.18 -2.30
N GLY A 75 12.40 2.37 -3.21
CA GLY A 75 12.89 1.02 -3.50
C GLY A 75 12.46 -0.07 -2.50
N ILE A 76 11.76 0.26 -1.41
CA ILE A 76 11.39 -0.73 -0.37
C ILE A 76 10.58 -1.92 -0.92
N LEU A 77 9.80 -1.71 -1.98
CA LEU A 77 8.90 -2.73 -2.53
C LEU A 77 9.46 -3.44 -3.78
N THR A 78 10.69 -3.15 -4.23
CA THR A 78 11.21 -3.63 -5.53
C THR A 78 11.34 -5.15 -5.65
N GLY A 79 11.42 -5.86 -4.51
CA GLY A 79 11.48 -7.32 -4.50
C GLY A 79 10.12 -8.02 -4.69
N LEU A 80 9.01 -7.27 -4.59
CA LEU A 80 7.64 -7.80 -4.68
C LEU A 80 7.14 -7.93 -6.13
N LYS A 81 7.90 -8.66 -6.96
CA LYS A 81 7.68 -8.70 -8.42
C LYS A 81 6.33 -9.27 -8.85
N ASN A 82 5.71 -10.11 -8.04
CA ASN A 82 4.41 -10.73 -8.34
C ASN A 82 3.23 -10.02 -7.66
N LEU A 83 3.46 -8.89 -7.01
CA LEU A 83 2.42 -8.18 -6.29
C LEU A 83 1.41 -7.55 -7.25
N THR A 84 0.15 -7.96 -7.11
CA THR A 84 -0.97 -7.44 -7.89
C THR A 84 -1.84 -6.48 -7.10
N ALA A 85 -1.86 -6.62 -5.76
CA ALA A 85 -2.63 -5.79 -4.86
C ALA A 85 -1.80 -5.34 -3.65
N LEU A 86 -1.77 -4.02 -3.42
CA LEU A 86 -1.06 -3.40 -2.31
C LEU A 86 -2.01 -2.52 -1.51
N HIS A 87 -2.15 -2.83 -0.23
CA HIS A 87 -2.96 -2.07 0.70
C HIS A 87 -2.04 -1.41 1.73
N ILE A 88 -2.02 -0.09 1.78
CA ILE A 88 -1.28 0.68 2.77
C ILE A 88 -2.30 1.42 3.62
N ASN A 89 -2.30 1.12 4.91
CA ASN A 89 -3.17 1.72 5.89
C ASN A 89 -2.33 2.16 7.09
N ILE A 90 -1.52 3.18 6.87
CA ILE A 90 -0.62 3.76 7.88
C ILE A 90 -1.21 5.10 8.28
N LEU A 91 -1.81 5.17 9.47
CA LEU A 91 -2.61 6.33 9.89
C LEU A 91 -1.77 7.62 9.96
N SER A 92 -0.49 7.49 10.27
CA SER A 92 0.47 8.59 10.40
C SER A 92 1.34 8.83 9.16
N LEU A 93 1.03 8.18 8.03
CA LEU A 93 1.77 8.36 6.79
C LEU A 93 1.60 9.78 6.28
N LYS A 94 2.70 10.56 6.26
CA LYS A 94 2.69 11.96 5.80
C LYS A 94 3.16 12.11 4.35
N THR A 95 4.17 11.35 3.99
CA THR A 95 4.84 11.44 2.69
C THR A 95 5.14 10.05 2.17
N LEU A 96 5.23 9.95 0.86
CA LEU A 96 5.75 8.79 0.15
C LEU A 96 7.05 9.22 -0.50
N ASP A 97 8.12 8.45 -0.30
CA ASP A 97 9.40 8.74 -0.93
C ASP A 97 9.31 8.46 -2.43
N THR A 98 10.11 9.21 -3.20
CA THR A 98 10.25 8.94 -4.64
C THR A 98 10.76 7.51 -4.83
N GLY A 99 10.11 6.76 -5.73
CA GLY A 99 10.49 5.39 -6.04
C GLY A 99 9.98 4.32 -5.06
N VAL A 100 9.09 4.67 -4.12
CA VAL A 100 8.51 3.68 -3.18
C VAL A 100 7.80 2.52 -3.90
N PHE A 101 7.19 2.79 -5.05
CA PHE A 101 6.48 1.80 -5.87
C PHE A 101 7.32 1.24 -7.04
N ASP A 102 8.62 1.53 -7.08
CA ASP A 102 9.48 1.02 -8.15
C ASP A 102 9.53 -0.51 -8.14
N GLY A 103 9.57 -1.12 -9.33
CA GLY A 103 9.60 -2.57 -9.50
C GLY A 103 8.25 -3.29 -9.32
N LEU A 104 7.18 -2.57 -8.97
CA LEU A 104 5.81 -3.11 -8.88
C LEU A 104 5.12 -3.20 -10.25
N GLU A 105 5.74 -3.91 -11.18
CA GLU A 105 5.30 -4.01 -12.58
C GLU A 105 3.91 -4.65 -12.72
N ASN A 106 3.53 -5.57 -11.82
CA ASN A 106 2.25 -6.28 -11.88
C ASN A 106 1.13 -5.63 -11.04
N LEU A 107 1.37 -4.48 -10.42
CA LEU A 107 0.40 -3.88 -9.51
C LEU A 107 -0.79 -3.31 -10.27
N THR A 108 -1.97 -3.85 -9.96
CA THR A 108 -3.25 -3.41 -10.57
C THR A 108 -4.18 -2.75 -9.56
N ILE A 109 -3.99 -3.01 -8.26
CA ILE A 109 -4.81 -2.47 -7.19
C ILE A 109 -3.90 -1.77 -6.17
N LEU A 110 -4.15 -0.50 -5.93
CA LEU A 110 -3.53 0.29 -4.87
C LEU A 110 -4.62 0.85 -3.96
N ASN A 111 -4.55 0.49 -2.69
CA ASN A 111 -5.43 1.01 -1.65
C ASN A 111 -4.61 1.81 -0.65
N LEU A 112 -4.92 3.10 -0.51
CA LEU A 112 -4.35 4.01 0.49
C LEU A 112 -5.42 4.53 1.46
N ASP A 113 -6.49 3.76 1.64
CA ASP A 113 -7.60 4.13 2.50
C ASP A 113 -7.09 4.49 3.90
N ASP A 114 -7.71 5.50 4.50
CA ASP A 114 -7.42 5.93 5.87
C ASP A 114 -5.94 6.26 6.18
N CYS A 115 -5.11 6.52 5.16
CA CYS A 115 -3.83 7.21 5.34
C CYS A 115 -4.09 8.70 5.65
N TRP A 116 -4.47 9.01 6.88
CA TRP A 116 -5.08 10.31 7.26
C TRP A 116 -4.17 11.51 7.11
N GLN A 117 -2.87 11.34 7.28
CA GLN A 117 -1.91 12.45 7.19
C GLN A 117 -1.25 12.58 5.82
N LEU A 118 -1.63 11.74 4.84
CA LEU A 118 -0.93 11.67 3.56
C LEU A 118 -1.09 12.98 2.81
N ASN A 119 0.05 13.61 2.51
CA ASN A 119 0.09 14.76 1.63
C ASN A 119 -0.20 14.30 0.19
N PHE A 120 -1.32 14.77 -0.36
CA PHE A 120 -1.72 14.42 -1.71
C PHE A 120 -0.78 14.99 -2.78
N ASP A 121 -0.11 16.12 -2.56
CA ASP A 121 0.86 16.63 -3.55
C ASP A 121 2.01 15.63 -3.76
N CYS A 122 2.44 14.92 -2.71
CA CYS A 122 3.42 13.84 -2.82
C CYS A 122 2.88 12.65 -3.62
N LEU A 123 1.64 12.25 -3.36
CA LEU A 123 0.97 11.18 -4.11
C LEU A 123 0.85 11.54 -5.60
N LEU A 124 0.38 12.77 -5.89
CA LEU A 124 0.26 13.30 -7.24
C LEU A 124 1.60 13.32 -7.97
N TYR A 125 2.67 13.72 -7.29
CA TYR A 125 4.01 13.73 -7.87
C TYR A 125 4.44 12.34 -8.32
N ILE A 126 4.29 11.33 -7.47
CA ILE A 126 4.68 9.94 -7.78
C ILE A 126 3.82 9.38 -8.91
N MET A 127 2.51 9.56 -8.83
CA MET A 127 1.56 9.02 -9.80
C MET A 127 1.56 9.78 -11.15
N SER A 128 2.15 10.98 -11.22
CA SER A 128 2.36 11.70 -12.49
C SER A 128 3.49 11.10 -13.33
N ASN A 129 4.34 10.26 -12.74
CA ASN A 129 5.38 9.54 -13.48
C ASN A 129 4.74 8.40 -14.28
N LYS A 130 4.84 8.47 -15.62
CA LYS A 130 4.21 7.52 -16.56
C LYS A 130 4.73 6.09 -16.47
N ASP A 131 5.91 5.90 -15.88
CA ASP A 131 6.54 4.59 -15.75
C ASP A 131 6.15 3.90 -14.43
N VAL A 132 5.75 4.68 -13.43
CA VAL A 132 5.35 4.21 -12.10
C VAL A 132 3.87 3.82 -12.12
N LEU A 133 3.54 2.62 -11.63
CA LEU A 133 2.16 2.13 -11.54
C LEU A 133 1.40 2.12 -12.88
N HIS A 134 2.11 1.88 -13.98
CA HIS A 134 1.56 1.96 -15.35
C HIS A 134 0.44 0.94 -15.65
N ASN A 135 0.31 -0.13 -14.85
CA ASN A 135 -0.74 -1.16 -14.93
C ASN A 135 -1.86 -0.99 -13.89
N LEU A 136 -1.89 0.14 -13.17
CA LEU A 136 -2.87 0.38 -12.13
C LEU A 136 -4.29 0.52 -12.72
N HIS A 137 -5.19 -0.36 -12.29
CA HIS A 137 -6.59 -0.37 -12.70
C HIS A 137 -7.53 0.15 -11.61
N SER A 138 -7.16 -0.01 -10.35
CA SER A 138 -7.98 0.39 -9.21
C SER A 138 -7.16 1.22 -8.23
N LEU A 139 -7.65 2.40 -7.89
CA LEU A 139 -7.12 3.26 -6.84
C LEU A 139 -8.22 3.52 -5.80
N SER A 140 -7.92 3.27 -4.53
CA SER A 140 -8.79 3.59 -3.41
C SER A 140 -8.10 4.57 -2.46
N LEU A 141 -8.79 5.66 -2.12
CA LEU A 141 -8.35 6.76 -1.26
C LEU A 141 -9.40 7.09 -0.18
N ARG A 142 -10.30 6.13 0.10
CA ARG A 142 -11.47 6.31 0.95
C ARG A 142 -11.06 6.75 2.36
N LYS A 143 -11.89 7.60 2.97
CA LYS A 143 -11.80 7.96 4.39
C LYS A 143 -12.97 7.35 5.14
N THR A 144 -12.74 6.54 6.17
CA THR A 144 -13.83 5.88 6.91
C THR A 144 -14.18 6.56 8.22
N SER A 145 -13.26 7.28 8.87
CA SER A 145 -13.53 8.02 10.11
C SER A 145 -14.32 9.31 9.86
N SER A 146 -15.29 9.58 10.74
CA SER A 146 -16.06 10.84 10.79
C SER A 146 -15.29 11.97 11.49
N GLU A 147 -14.28 11.62 12.27
CA GLU A 147 -13.42 12.54 13.00
C GLU A 147 -12.15 12.73 12.17
N ASN A 148 -12.04 13.88 11.51
CA ASN A 148 -10.86 14.75 11.52
C ASN A 148 -10.88 15.75 10.36
N ASN A 149 -10.54 16.98 10.71
CA ASN A 149 -10.52 18.21 9.90
C ASN A 149 -9.42 18.24 8.82
N TYR A 150 -8.93 17.08 8.36
CA TYR A 150 -7.88 16.93 7.33
C TYR A 150 -8.50 16.61 5.97
N ASP A 151 -9.61 17.28 5.63
CA ASP A 151 -10.23 17.13 4.33
C ASP A 151 -9.30 17.66 3.25
N VAL A 152 -8.51 16.77 2.68
CA VAL A 152 -7.73 17.10 1.49
C VAL A 152 -8.70 17.22 0.33
N MET A 153 -8.87 18.44 -0.16
CA MET A 153 -9.73 18.73 -1.30
C MET A 153 -9.04 18.22 -2.57
N LEU A 154 -9.64 17.24 -3.22
CA LEU A 154 -9.24 16.83 -4.57
C LEU A 154 -9.68 17.90 -5.57
N GLY A 155 -8.73 18.45 -6.32
CA GLY A 155 -8.99 19.46 -7.35
C GLY A 155 -8.38 19.10 -8.70
N GLU A 156 -8.35 20.05 -9.64
CA GLU A 156 -7.98 19.79 -11.05
C GLU A 156 -6.67 19.03 -11.26
N ARG A 157 -5.65 19.30 -10.42
CA ARG A 157 -4.34 18.61 -10.52
C ARG A 157 -4.47 17.10 -10.31
N PHE A 158 -5.39 16.68 -9.44
CA PHE A 158 -5.69 15.28 -9.22
C PHE A 158 -6.35 14.65 -10.44
N TRP A 159 -7.30 15.33 -11.06
CA TRP A 159 -7.98 14.80 -12.26
C TRP A 159 -7.06 14.73 -13.48
N LYS A 160 -6.16 15.71 -13.65
CA LYS A 160 -5.16 15.74 -14.74
C LYS A 160 -4.14 14.60 -14.68
N MET A 161 -4.03 13.91 -13.55
CA MET A 161 -3.18 12.73 -13.37
C MET A 161 -3.73 11.51 -14.12
N PHE A 162 -5.05 11.43 -14.27
CA PHE A 162 -5.72 10.34 -14.99
C PHE A 162 -5.73 10.63 -16.50
N GLN A 163 -4.55 10.70 -17.13
CA GLN A 163 -4.41 10.62 -18.60
C GLN A 163 -4.47 9.18 -19.11
N ARG A 164 -4.69 8.21 -18.22
CA ARG A 164 -4.85 6.79 -18.50
C ARG A 164 -6.13 6.30 -17.81
N PRO A 165 -6.90 5.39 -18.42
CA PRO A 165 -8.12 4.88 -17.81
C PRO A 165 -7.76 4.04 -16.58
N VAL A 166 -7.89 4.62 -15.39
CA VAL A 166 -8.06 3.82 -14.18
C VAL A 166 -9.49 3.33 -14.21
N LEU A 167 -9.67 2.01 -14.26
CA LEU A 167 -10.98 1.37 -14.40
C LEU A 167 -11.89 1.64 -13.19
N SER A 168 -11.28 1.86 -12.01
CA SER A 168 -12.00 2.11 -10.76
C SER A 168 -11.28 3.12 -9.87
N LEU A 169 -11.99 4.17 -9.47
CA LEU A 169 -11.51 5.13 -8.48
C LEU A 169 -12.51 5.21 -7.32
N ASP A 170 -12.11 4.73 -6.14
CA ASP A 170 -12.87 4.91 -4.89
C ASP A 170 -12.31 6.10 -4.10
N ILE A 171 -13.01 7.21 -4.15
CA ILE A 171 -12.76 8.42 -3.33
C ILE A 171 -13.92 8.68 -2.37
N SER A 172 -14.63 7.62 -1.97
CA SER A 172 -15.78 7.74 -1.07
C SER A 172 -15.40 8.49 0.20
N LYS A 173 -16.30 9.39 0.62
CA LYS A 173 -16.14 10.26 1.80
C LYS A 173 -14.94 11.23 1.75
N MET A 174 -14.35 11.46 0.58
CA MET A 174 -13.43 12.58 0.34
C MET A 174 -14.19 13.86 -0.07
N LYS A 175 -13.59 15.04 0.17
CA LYS A 175 -14.07 16.32 -0.37
C LYS A 175 -13.46 16.60 -1.75
N VAL A 176 -14.29 17.01 -2.71
CA VAL A 176 -13.88 17.36 -4.09
C VAL A 176 -14.35 18.79 -4.38
N ASN A 177 -13.48 19.67 -4.88
CA ASN A 177 -13.83 21.08 -5.12
C ASN A 177 -14.23 21.39 -6.57
N ALA A 178 -13.64 20.69 -7.54
CA ALA A 178 -13.86 20.85 -8.97
C ALA A 178 -13.72 19.49 -9.63
N TYR A 179 -14.81 18.99 -10.20
CA TYR A 179 -14.83 17.81 -11.05
C TYR A 179 -14.93 18.31 -12.48
N ASP A 180 -13.83 18.29 -13.23
CA ASP A 180 -13.82 18.72 -14.62
C ASP A 180 -13.82 17.50 -15.54
N MET A 181 -15.02 17.07 -15.97
CA MET A 181 -15.20 15.95 -16.90
C MET A 181 -14.79 16.27 -18.34
N GLN A 182 -14.31 17.48 -18.64
CA GLN A 182 -13.97 17.87 -20.01
C GLN A 182 -12.62 17.30 -20.49
N ILE A 183 -11.94 16.49 -19.67
CA ILE A 183 -10.69 15.81 -20.03
C ILE A 183 -10.96 14.32 -20.26
N PHE A 184 -11.63 14.00 -21.37
CA PHE A 184 -11.62 12.68 -21.98
C PHE A 184 -11.32 12.82 -23.47
#